data_AF-A0A1J6JQ91-F1
#
_entry.id   AF-A0A1J6JQ91-F1
#
_cell.length_a   1.000
_cell.length_b   1.000
_cell.length_c   1.000
_cell.angle_alpha   90.00
_cell.angle_beta   90.00
_cell.angle_gamma   90.00
#
_symmetry.space_group_name_H-M   'P 1'
#
loop_
_entity.id
_entity.type
_entity.pdbx_description
1 polymer ?
#
loop_
_entity_poly.entity_id
_entity_poly.type
_entity_poly.pdbx_seq_one_letter_code
_entity_poly.pdbx_strand_id
1 'polypeptide(L)'
;MGLYATIWDASDWATSGGKYKTNYKYAPFIAEFTDLVLNGCAMDPLEQVVNNPSCDEKDDELQKAEFSRITPRQRMAMKRFRSKYMYYSYCYDSLRYSVPPPECEIDPVEQQHFKETGRLKFNKHGHHRHSKRTRSQVLDARNHGNQDEE
;
A
#
# COMPACT_ATOMS: atom_id res chain seq x y z
N MET A 1 11.29 13.61 -19.16
CA MET A 1 10.88 12.35 -18.48
C MET A 1 10.75 11.26 -19.54
N GLY A 2 10.91 9.98 -19.18
CA GLY A 2 10.74 8.85 -20.10
C GLY A 2 9.71 7.85 -19.57
N LEU A 3 9.08 7.09 -20.47
CA LEU A 3 8.12 6.04 -20.12
C LEU A 3 8.84 4.69 -20.06
N TYR A 4 8.59 3.93 -18.98
CA TYR A 4 9.18 2.62 -18.76
C TYR A 4 8.11 1.63 -18.31
N ALA A 5 8.15 0.41 -18.85
CA ALA A 5 7.36 -0.72 -18.39
C ALA A 5 8.31 -1.90 -18.16
N THR A 6 8.36 -2.41 -16.93
CA THR A 6 9.28 -3.48 -16.54
C THR A 6 8.58 -4.53 -15.67
N ILE A 7 8.96 -5.79 -15.86
CA ILE A 7 8.71 -6.88 -14.92
C ILE A 7 10.06 -7.29 -14.32
N TRP A 8 10.16 -7.29 -13.00
CA TRP A 8 11.42 -7.57 -12.30
C TRP A 8 11.17 -8.16 -10.91
N ASP A 9 12.19 -8.80 -10.34
CA ASP A 9 12.10 -9.43 -9.02
C ASP A 9 12.39 -8.43 -7.89
N ALA A 10 11.35 -8.11 -7.13
CA ALA A 10 11.39 -7.23 -5.97
C ALA A 10 11.14 -7.99 -4.65
N SER A 11 11.62 -9.23 -4.55
CA SER A 11 11.40 -10.16 -3.42
C SER A 11 11.68 -9.58 -2.05
N ASP A 12 12.57 -8.61 -1.92
CA ASP A 12 12.95 -8.04 -0.63
C ASP A 12 11.89 -7.09 -0.04
N TRP A 13 10.88 -6.67 -0.82
CA TRP A 13 9.84 -5.76 -0.31
C TRP A 13 8.43 -5.94 -0.90
N ALA A 14 8.29 -6.46 -2.12
CA ALA A 14 7.01 -6.41 -2.85
C ALA A 14 5.84 -7.13 -2.15
N THR A 15 6.05 -8.36 -1.67
CA THR A 15 4.98 -9.18 -1.11
C THR A 15 5.07 -9.28 0.41
N SER A 16 4.09 -8.70 1.10
CA SER A 16 4.05 -8.63 2.58
C SER A 16 5.33 -8.04 3.19
N GLY A 17 5.89 -7.01 2.56
CA GLY A 17 7.14 -6.38 3.02
C GLY A 17 8.37 -7.28 2.89
N GLY A 18 8.39 -8.16 1.88
CA GLY A 18 9.51 -9.07 1.62
C GLY A 18 9.43 -10.43 2.30
N LYS A 19 8.35 -10.70 3.06
CA LYS A 19 8.16 -11.98 3.75
C LYS A 19 8.04 -13.16 2.79
N TYR A 20 7.40 -12.96 1.64
CA TYR A 20 7.20 -14.02 0.64
C TYR A 20 7.99 -13.67 -0.62
N LYS A 21 9.06 -14.44 -0.88
CA LYS A 21 9.94 -14.26 -2.04
C LYS A 21 9.39 -14.95 -3.27
N THR A 22 9.83 -14.51 -4.44
CA THR A 22 9.50 -15.10 -5.74
C THR A 22 9.91 -16.58 -5.76
N ASN A 23 8.97 -17.46 -6.12
CA ASN A 23 9.26 -18.86 -6.34
C ASN A 23 9.38 -19.14 -7.85
N TYR A 24 10.60 -19.20 -8.34
CA TYR A 24 10.94 -19.38 -9.75
C TYR A 24 10.50 -20.74 -10.34
N LYS A 25 10.03 -21.69 -9.51
CA LYS A 25 9.37 -22.91 -10.03
C LYS A 25 8.06 -22.61 -10.78
N TYR A 26 7.45 -21.46 -10.53
CA TYR A 26 6.23 -21.00 -11.21
C TYR A 26 6.52 -20.12 -12.44
N ALA A 27 7.78 -20.03 -12.86
CA ALA A 27 8.14 -19.31 -14.08
C ALA A 27 7.58 -20.03 -15.33
N PRO A 28 7.32 -19.30 -16.44
CA PRO A 28 7.60 -17.87 -16.64
C PRO A 28 6.57 -16.94 -15.97
N PHE A 29 7.05 -15.78 -15.50
CA PHE A 29 6.18 -14.68 -15.07
C PHE A 29 5.96 -13.74 -16.26
N ILE A 30 4.72 -13.64 -16.73
CA ILE A 30 4.39 -12.93 -17.98
C ILE A 30 3.49 -11.74 -17.64
N ALA A 31 3.81 -10.57 -18.19
CA ALA A 31 2.96 -9.40 -18.20
C ALA A 31 2.69 -9.00 -19.66
N GLU A 32 1.42 -8.93 -20.03
CA GLU A 32 0.97 -8.52 -21.37
C GLU A 32 0.42 -7.10 -21.32
N PHE A 33 0.84 -6.27 -22.27
CA PHE A 33 0.42 -4.88 -22.39
C PHE A 33 -0.15 -4.67 -23.80
N THR A 34 -1.36 -4.12 -23.90
CA THR A 34 -2.03 -3.80 -25.16
C THR A 34 -2.52 -2.35 -25.15
N ASP A 35 -3.00 -1.87 -26.29
CA ASP A 35 -3.69 -0.59 -26.41
C ASP A 35 -2.87 0.61 -25.89
N LEU A 36 -1.59 0.66 -26.27
CA LEU A 36 -0.70 1.77 -25.89
C LEU A 36 -1.20 3.09 -26.50
N VAL A 37 -1.67 4.00 -25.64
CA VAL A 37 -2.06 5.36 -26.01
C VAL A 37 -1.03 6.34 -25.46
N LEU A 38 -0.37 7.08 -26.35
CA LEU A 38 0.59 8.13 -26.00
C LEU A 38 0.02 9.50 -26.36
N ASN A 39 -0.57 10.18 -25.37
CA ASN A 39 -1.08 11.54 -25.49
C ASN A 39 -0.22 12.46 -24.62
N GLY A 40 0.83 13.03 -25.21
CA GLY A 40 1.73 13.97 -24.54
C GLY A 40 2.60 14.69 -25.56
N CYS A 41 3.35 15.69 -25.11
CA CYS A 41 4.31 16.36 -25.97
C CYS A 41 5.69 15.70 -25.88
N ALA A 42 6.20 15.22 -27.01
CA ALA A 42 7.54 14.64 -27.08
C ALA A 42 8.58 15.77 -27.17
N MET A 43 9.59 15.69 -26.31
CA MET A 43 10.74 16.61 -26.30
C MET A 43 12.00 15.82 -26.58
N ASP A 44 12.88 16.33 -27.45
CA ASP A 44 14.20 15.75 -27.63
C ASP A 44 15.03 15.99 -26.35
N PRO A 45 15.53 14.93 -25.68
CA PRO A 45 16.38 15.09 -24.51
C PRO A 45 17.68 15.88 -24.77
N LEU A 46 18.10 16.02 -26.04
CA LEU A 46 19.29 16.75 -26.46
C LEU A 46 19.01 18.21 -26.79
N GLU A 47 17.77 18.58 -27.11
CA GLU A 47 17.38 19.97 -27.32
C GLU A 47 17.14 20.66 -25.97
N GLN A 48 18.14 21.42 -25.49
CA GLN A 48 17.99 22.33 -24.34
C GLN A 48 17.11 23.55 -24.66
N VAL A 49 16.18 23.46 -25.62
CA VAL A 49 15.40 24.59 -26.09
C VAL A 49 14.08 24.66 -25.33
N VAL A 50 13.99 25.69 -24.50
CA VAL A 50 12.97 25.97 -23.49
C VAL A 50 11.57 26.24 -24.08
N ASN A 51 11.40 26.32 -25.40
CA ASN A 51 10.14 26.74 -26.02
C ASN A 51 9.87 25.93 -27.30
N ASN A 52 9.34 24.71 -27.16
CA ASN A 52 8.73 24.03 -28.30
C ASN A 52 7.25 24.46 -28.36
N PRO A 53 6.85 25.29 -29.35
CA PRO A 53 5.50 25.84 -29.42
C PRO A 53 4.42 24.74 -29.51
N SER A 54 4.78 23.54 -29.98
CA SER A 54 3.86 22.40 -30.03
C SER A 54 3.49 21.84 -28.65
N CYS A 55 4.35 22.00 -27.64
CA CYS A 55 4.03 21.59 -26.27
C CYS A 55 3.21 22.64 -25.54
N ASP A 56 3.47 23.92 -25.80
CA ASP A 56 2.76 25.05 -25.20
C ASP A 56 1.26 24.96 -25.50
N GLU A 57 0.87 24.65 -26.74
CA GLU A 57 -0.54 24.45 -27.12
C GLU A 57 -1.23 23.31 -26.34
N LYS A 58 -0.47 22.25 -26.02
CA LYS A 58 -0.98 21.11 -25.23
C LYS A 58 -1.07 21.43 -23.76
N ASP A 59 -0.14 22.21 -23.23
CA ASP A 59 -0.22 22.72 -21.87
C ASP A 59 -1.40 23.67 -21.71
N ASP A 60 -1.63 24.57 -22.68
CA ASP A 60 -2.81 25.44 -22.73
C ASP A 60 -4.12 24.64 -22.76
N GLU A 61 -4.15 23.53 -23.50
CA GLU A 61 -5.29 22.61 -23.52
C GLU A 61 -5.53 21.97 -22.14
N LEU A 62 -4.48 21.52 -21.45
CA LEU A 62 -4.57 20.96 -20.10
C LEU A 62 -4.93 22.01 -19.03
N GLN A 63 -4.62 23.28 -19.26
CA GLN A 63 -5.02 24.38 -18.39
C GLN A 63 -6.51 24.74 -18.51
N LYS A 64 -7.22 24.24 -19.54
CA LYS A 64 -8.66 24.47 -19.67
C LYS A 64 -9.42 23.98 -18.44
N ALA A 65 -10.58 24.60 -18.19
CA ALA A 65 -11.42 24.32 -17.01
C ALA A 65 -11.80 22.84 -16.85
N GLU A 66 -11.84 22.09 -17.96
CA GLU A 66 -12.17 20.66 -17.98
C GLU A 66 -11.09 19.78 -17.30
N PHE A 67 -9.81 20.10 -17.49
CA PHE A 67 -8.69 19.29 -16.96
C PHE A 67 -8.04 19.91 -15.72
N SER A 68 -8.19 21.22 -15.51
CA SER A 68 -7.59 21.91 -14.36
C SER A 68 -8.18 21.49 -13.00
N ARG A 69 -9.35 20.86 -12.95
CA ARG A 69 -9.98 20.40 -11.69
C ARG A 69 -10.73 19.09 -11.86
N ILE A 70 -10.62 18.22 -10.86
CA ILE A 70 -11.51 17.06 -10.75
C ILE A 70 -12.95 17.52 -10.46
N THR A 71 -13.91 16.90 -11.14
CA THR A 71 -15.34 17.14 -10.90
C THR A 71 -15.78 16.65 -9.52
N PRO A 72 -16.88 17.16 -8.94
CA PRO A 72 -17.42 16.66 -7.67
C PRO A 72 -17.70 15.15 -7.70
N ARG A 73 -18.17 14.63 -8.85
CA ARG A 73 -18.43 13.20 -9.05
C ARG A 73 -17.14 12.37 -8.99
N GLN A 74 -16.09 12.79 -9.69
CA GLN A 74 -14.78 12.13 -9.64
C GLN A 74 -14.18 12.18 -8.24
N ARG A 75 -14.29 13.32 -7.55
CA ARG A 75 -13.83 13.47 -6.16
C ARG A 75 -14.55 12.50 -5.21
N MET A 76 -15.87 12.36 -5.33
CA MET A 76 -16.62 11.37 -4.55
C MET A 76 -16.21 9.93 -4.87
N ALA A 77 -15.98 9.60 -6.15
CA ALA A 77 -15.50 8.29 -6.56
C ALA A 77 -14.12 7.98 -5.96
N MET A 78 -13.20 8.93 -5.99
CA MET A 78 -11.89 8.84 -5.36
C MET A 78 -12.00 8.61 -3.84
N LYS A 79 -12.84 9.39 -3.15
CA LYS A 79 -13.07 9.23 -1.70
C LYS A 79 -13.62 7.83 -1.36
N ARG A 80 -14.59 7.33 -2.13
CA ARG A 80 -15.16 5.97 -1.94
C ARG A 80 -14.13 4.87 -2.21
N PHE A 81 -13.26 5.06 -3.20
CA PHE A 81 -12.20 4.09 -3.47
C PHE A 81 -11.18 4.07 -2.34
N ARG A 82 -10.70 5.24 -1.90
CA ARG A 82 -9.75 5.38 -0.79
C ARG A 82 -10.30 4.78 0.50
N SER A 83 -11.56 5.05 0.83
CA SER A 83 -12.17 4.54 2.08
C SER A 83 -12.27 3.02 2.14
N LYS A 84 -12.29 2.32 0.99
CA LYS A 84 -12.48 0.87 0.92
C LYS A 84 -11.22 0.09 0.55
N TYR A 85 -10.36 0.63 -0.31
CA TYR A 85 -9.27 -0.14 -0.94
C TYR A 85 -7.86 0.39 -0.63
N MET A 86 -7.73 1.58 -0.04
CA MET A 86 -6.40 2.13 0.26
C MET A 86 -5.79 1.46 1.50
N TYR A 87 -4.75 0.65 1.31
CA TYR A 87 -4.13 -0.12 2.39
C TYR A 87 -3.05 0.65 3.18
N TYR A 88 -2.37 1.60 2.53
CA TYR A 88 -1.29 2.39 3.10
C TYR A 88 -1.35 3.83 2.57
N SER A 89 -1.00 4.79 3.42
CA SER A 89 -0.82 6.20 3.06
C SER A 89 0.34 6.78 3.86
N TYR A 90 1.32 7.35 3.17
CA TYR A 90 2.49 7.96 3.81
C TYR A 90 2.12 9.24 4.58
N CYS A 91 1.07 9.97 4.16
CA CYS A 91 0.58 11.15 4.87
C CYS A 91 0.07 10.84 6.29
N TYR A 92 -0.32 9.59 6.57
CA TYR A 92 -0.74 9.14 7.90
C TYR A 92 0.29 8.23 8.59
N ASP A 93 1.48 8.10 8.00
CA ASP A 93 2.59 7.33 8.57
C ASP A 93 3.39 8.20 9.53
N SER A 94 2.84 8.41 10.73
CA SER A 94 3.47 9.20 11.79
C SER A 94 4.75 8.56 12.35
N LEU A 95 4.93 7.25 12.15
CA LEU A 95 6.16 6.56 12.52
C LEU A 95 7.32 6.90 11.57
N ARG A 96 7.03 7.06 10.28
CA ARG A 96 8.02 7.49 9.28
C ARG A 96 8.18 9.00 9.23
N TYR A 97 7.08 9.74 9.33
CA TYR A 97 7.01 11.18 9.22
C TYR A 97 6.28 11.74 10.46
N SER A 98 7.05 12.13 11.49
CA SER A 98 6.48 12.68 12.72
C SER A 98 5.62 13.93 12.49
N VAL A 99 5.96 14.69 11.45
CA VAL A 99 5.15 15.76 10.88
C VAL A 99 4.82 15.38 9.44
N PRO A 100 3.54 15.39 9.03
CA PRO A 100 3.17 15.09 7.65
C PRO A 100 3.89 16.02 6.67
N PRO A 101 4.34 15.49 5.52
CA PRO A 101 4.89 16.32 4.45
C PRO A 101 3.93 17.45 4.03
N PRO A 102 4.45 18.61 3.59
CA PRO A 102 3.65 19.83 3.37
C PRO A 102 2.59 19.70 2.27
N GLU A 103 2.73 18.74 1.36
CA GLU A 103 1.76 18.45 0.30
C GLU A 103 0.55 17.62 0.79
N CYS A 104 0.61 17.10 2.02
CA CYS A 104 -0.46 16.24 2.55
C CYS A 104 -1.67 17.05 3.04
N GLU A 105 -2.83 16.78 2.44
CA GLU A 105 -4.13 17.22 2.96
C GLU A 105 -4.69 16.16 3.92
N ILE A 106 -4.67 16.44 5.23
CA ILE A 106 -5.14 15.50 6.25
C ILE A 106 -6.67 15.56 6.39
N ASP A 107 -7.35 14.47 6.02
CA ASP A 107 -8.79 14.27 6.32
C ASP A 107 -8.92 13.52 7.67
N PRO A 108 -9.47 14.16 8.72
CA PRO A 108 -9.57 13.55 10.05
C PRO A 108 -10.37 12.25 10.08
N VAL A 109 -11.39 12.11 9.22
CA VAL A 109 -12.22 10.90 9.14
C VAL A 109 -11.42 9.76 8.53
N GLU A 110 -10.67 10.06 7.47
CA GLU A 110 -9.81 9.09 6.81
C GLU A 110 -8.64 8.66 7.73
N GLN A 111 -8.03 9.61 8.44
CA GLN A 111 -6.93 9.36 9.38
C GLN A 111 -7.31 8.34 10.47
N GLN A 112 -8.56 8.36 10.94
CA GLN A 112 -9.03 7.41 11.96
C GLN A 112 -8.91 5.95 11.52
N HIS A 113 -8.94 5.67 10.21
CA HIS A 113 -8.83 4.32 9.66
C HIS A 113 -7.38 3.80 9.63
N PHE A 114 -6.39 4.67 9.84
CA PHE A 114 -4.97 4.31 9.77
C PHE A 114 -4.35 4.18 11.16
N LYS A 115 -3.38 3.28 11.27
CA LYS A 115 -2.45 3.19 12.41
C LYS A 115 -1.35 4.24 12.25
N GLU A 116 -0.54 4.43 13.29
CA GLU A 116 0.66 5.28 13.24
C GLU A 116 1.64 4.90 12.12
N THR A 117 1.66 3.62 11.72
CA THR A 117 2.46 3.13 10.57
C THR A 117 1.91 3.51 9.20
N GLY A 118 0.85 4.33 9.11
CA GLY A 118 0.18 4.67 7.86
C GLY A 118 -0.58 3.52 7.19
N ARG A 119 -0.58 2.31 7.77
CA ARG A 119 -1.35 1.13 7.31
C ARG A 119 -2.75 1.09 7.93
N LEU A 120 -3.71 0.51 7.22
CA LEU A 120 -5.08 0.36 7.70
C LEU A 120 -5.17 -0.37 9.05
N LYS A 121 -6.09 0.09 9.90
CA LYS A 121 -6.62 -0.64 11.03
C LYS A 121 -7.59 -1.69 10.49
N PHE A 122 -7.13 -2.93 10.39
CA PHE A 122 -8.07 -4.04 10.29
C PHE A 122 -8.83 -4.12 11.62
N ASN A 123 -10.09 -3.67 11.61
CA ASN A 123 -11.01 -4.04 12.67
C ASN A 123 -11.12 -5.57 12.62
N LYS A 124 -10.43 -6.23 13.55
CA LYS A 124 -10.66 -7.64 13.84
C LYS A 124 -12.08 -7.71 14.39
N HIS A 125 -13.08 -7.86 13.53
CA HIS A 125 -14.35 -8.40 13.98
C HIS A 125 -14.00 -9.76 14.62
N GLY A 126 -14.22 -9.82 15.93
CA GLY A 126 -13.58 -10.81 16.80
C GLY A 126 -13.91 -12.23 16.38
N HIS A 127 -12.92 -12.95 15.88
CA HIS A 127 -12.88 -14.38 16.11
C HIS A 127 -12.55 -14.57 17.59
N HIS A 128 -13.59 -14.62 18.42
CA HIS A 128 -13.49 -15.20 19.75
C HIS A 128 -13.01 -16.65 19.59
N ARG A 129 -11.69 -16.85 19.61
CA ARG A 129 -11.12 -18.17 19.82
C ARG A 129 -11.51 -18.57 21.24
N HIS A 130 -12.57 -19.37 21.34
CA HIS A 130 -12.94 -20.04 22.57
C HIS A 130 -11.80 -21.02 22.91
N SER A 131 -10.82 -20.56 23.69
CA SER A 131 -9.83 -21.45 24.28
C SER A 131 -10.56 -22.34 25.27
N LYS A 132 -10.86 -23.58 24.85
CA LYS A 132 -11.24 -24.63 25.80
C LYS A 132 -9.99 -24.92 26.64
N ARG A 133 -9.95 -24.43 27.88
CA ARG A 133 -9.05 -24.94 28.91
C ARG A 133 -9.40 -26.41 29.13
N THR A 134 -8.68 -27.31 28.48
CA THR A 134 -8.63 -28.72 28.87
C THR A 134 -7.92 -28.78 30.22
N ARG A 135 -8.71 -28.93 31.28
CA ARG A 135 -8.24 -29.24 32.63
C ARG A 135 -7.74 -30.68 32.60
N SER A 136 -6.44 -30.89 32.41
CA SER A 136 -5.84 -32.22 32.62
C SER A 136 -5.92 -32.54 34.11
N GLN A 137 -6.85 -33.42 34.47
CA GLN A 137 -6.77 -34.18 35.72
C GLN A 137 -5.51 -35.02 35.64
N VAL A 138 -4.47 -34.63 36.38
CA VAL A 138 -3.34 -35.54 36.64
C VAL A 138 -3.86 -36.53 37.67
N LEU A 139 -4.00 -37.77 37.19
CA LEU A 139 -4.35 -38.94 37.97
C LEU A 139 -3.25 -39.24 38.99
N ASP A 140 -3.73 -39.53 40.19
CA ASP A 140 -3.06 -40.07 41.36
C ASP A 140 -2.21 -41.32 40.99
N ALA A 141 -0.94 -41.31 41.38
CA ALA A 141 -0.09 -42.49 41.38
C ALA A 141 0.82 -42.45 42.62
N ARG A 142 0.33 -43.13 43.66
CA ARG A 142 1.08 -43.60 44.82
C ARG A 142 2.47 -44.09 44.44
N ASN A 143 3.49 -43.68 45.20
CA ASN A 143 4.59 -44.58 45.50
C ASN A 143 5.14 -44.32 46.91
N HIS A 144 5.24 -45.40 47.69
CA HIS A 144 5.84 -45.47 49.02
C HIS A 144 7.38 -45.35 48.94
N GLY A 145 7.99 -44.79 49.99
CA GLY A 145 9.38 -45.11 50.33
C GLY A 145 10.19 -44.01 51.00
N ASN A 146 10.20 -44.04 52.34
CA ASN A 146 11.30 -43.69 53.26
C ASN A 146 11.61 -42.20 53.59
N GLN A 147 10.98 -41.76 54.68
CA GLN A 147 11.60 -41.30 55.95
C GLN A 147 12.99 -41.97 56.21
N ASP A 148 14.06 -41.33 56.71
CA ASP A 148 14.20 -40.29 57.73
C ASP A 148 15.52 -39.49 57.58
N GLU A 149 15.58 -38.34 58.24
CA GLU A 149 16.79 -37.55 58.57
C GLU A 149 17.56 -38.16 59.76
N GLU A 150 18.83 -37.76 59.88
CA GLU A 150 19.86 -38.02 60.93
C GLU A 150 20.85 -39.18 60.70
#